data_AF-A0AAR5QER8-F1
#
_entry.id   AF-A0AAR5QER8-F1
#
_cell.length_a   1.000
_cell.length_b   1.000
_cell.length_c   1.000
_cell.angle_alpha   90.00
_cell.angle_beta   90.00
_cell.angle_gamma   90.00
#
_symmetry.space_group_name_H-M   'P 1'
#
loop_
_entity.id
_entity.type
_entity.pdbx_description
1 polymer ?
#
loop_
_entity_poly.entity_id
_entity_poly.type
_entity_poly.pdbx_seq_one_letter_code
_entity_poly.pdbx_strand_id
1 'polypeptide(L)'
;MKLWWCNFSKDQKMGDILTGWQQGAKLKIPDWKLPRNLDWKTLQSYVKEIANGLKNRGSAPPAVQKPRVHMKFPYTFSAQIAQFPYKFYYKNNWIVRTYPWGFALALPIFWYMDRKVNSKENKAKWREIRRKEKEEFKHKFDY
;
A
#
# COMPACT_ATOMS: atom_id res chain seq x y z
N MET A 1 27.37 -14.47 46.06
CA MET A 1 28.72 -14.49 45.46
C MET A 1 28.77 -15.52 44.34
N LYS A 2 29.45 -15.17 43.24
CA LYS A 2 29.91 -15.99 42.08
C LYS A 2 28.80 -16.50 41.15
N LEU A 3 28.48 -15.72 40.10
CA LEU A 3 29.09 -15.74 38.75
C LEU A 3 28.59 -16.94 37.92
N TRP A 4 27.48 -16.71 37.21
CA TRP A 4 26.93 -17.57 36.17
C TRP A 4 27.60 -17.24 34.84
N TRP A 5 28.88 -17.60 34.75
CA TRP A 5 29.66 -17.70 33.52
C TRP A 5 30.43 -19.01 33.63
N CYS A 6 30.64 -19.69 32.50
CA CYS A 6 31.23 -21.03 32.35
C CYS A 6 30.25 -22.21 32.41
N ASN A 7 29.47 -22.40 31.33
CA ASN A 7 29.20 -23.74 30.80
C ASN A 7 28.84 -23.69 29.31
N PHE A 8 29.64 -22.96 28.52
CA PHE A 8 29.58 -23.01 27.06
C PHE A 8 30.93 -23.49 26.53
N SER A 9 30.94 -24.78 26.17
CA SER A 9 31.82 -25.46 25.22
C SER A 9 33.33 -25.20 25.30
N LYS A 10 34.05 -26.17 25.86
CA LYS A 10 35.53 -26.25 25.89
C LYS A 10 36.18 -26.49 24.51
N ASP A 11 35.42 -26.55 23.42
CA ASP A 11 35.94 -26.92 22.09
C ASP A 11 35.55 -25.97 20.94
N GLN A 12 35.29 -24.68 21.22
CA GLN A 12 35.21 -23.65 20.17
C GLN A 12 36.56 -22.93 20.10
N LYS A 13 37.40 -23.28 19.12
CA LYS A 13 38.61 -22.52 18.81
C LYS A 13 38.18 -21.09 18.43
N MET A 14 38.87 -20.09 18.96
CA MET A 14 38.63 -18.65 18.74
C MET A 14 38.58 -18.20 17.25
N GLY A 15 38.82 -19.10 16.29
CA GLY A 15 38.66 -18.85 14.86
C GLY A 15 37.20 -18.85 14.38
N ASP A 16 36.29 -19.57 15.04
CA ASP A 16 34.94 -19.82 14.49
C ASP A 16 33.92 -18.71 14.79
N ILE A 17 34.23 -17.84 15.76
CA ILE A 17 33.39 -16.70 16.15
C ILE A 17 33.67 -15.48 15.24
N LEU A 18 34.88 -15.40 14.68
CA LEU A 18 35.27 -14.34 13.73
C LEU A 18 34.84 -14.64 12.30
N THR A 19 34.54 -15.89 11.97
CA THR A 19 34.07 -16.29 10.63
C THR A 19 32.61 -15.95 10.35
N GLY A 20 31.78 -15.75 11.38
CA GLY A 20 30.36 -15.36 11.23
C GLY A 20 30.16 -13.92 10.77
N TRP A 21 31.06 -13.00 11.13
CA TRP A 21 30.99 -11.59 10.72
C TRP A 21 31.78 -11.27 9.45
N GLN A 22 32.65 -12.16 8.97
CA GLN A 22 33.40 -11.96 7.71
C GLN A 22 32.64 -12.36 6.43
N GLN A 23 31.55 -13.12 6.52
CA GLN A 23 30.83 -13.64 5.34
C GLN A 23 29.87 -12.62 4.69
N GLY A 24 29.48 -11.54 5.39
CA GLY A 24 28.52 -10.55 4.89
C GLY A 24 29.11 -9.32 4.18
N ALA A 25 30.43 -9.10 4.22
CA ALA A 25 31.03 -7.83 3.79
C ALA A 25 32.39 -7.93 3.07
N LYS A 26 32.79 -9.09 2.53
CA LYS A 26 33.99 -9.16 1.67
C LYS A 26 33.67 -8.89 0.20
N LEU A 27 33.47 -7.61 -0.13
CA LEU A 27 33.95 -7.11 -1.42
C LEU A 27 35.48 -7.22 -1.39
N LYS A 28 36.02 -8.38 -1.82
CA LYS A 28 37.45 -8.51 -2.10
C LYS A 28 37.72 -7.68 -3.36
N ILE A 29 38.27 -6.47 -3.19
CA ILE A 29 39.00 -5.83 -4.27
C ILE A 29 40.15 -6.81 -4.61
N PRO A 30 40.28 -7.29 -5.86
CA PRO A 30 41.33 -8.23 -6.20
C PRO A 30 42.70 -7.54 -6.08
N ASP A 31 43.63 -8.16 -5.34
CA ASP A 31 45.03 -7.74 -5.30
C ASP A 31 45.63 -7.88 -6.71
N TRP A 32 45.86 -6.73 -7.37
CA TRP A 32 46.30 -6.68 -8.76
C TRP A 32 47.82 -6.92 -8.86
N LYS A 33 48.23 -8.20 -8.87
CA LYS A 33 49.61 -8.58 -9.19
C LYS A 33 49.70 -9.08 -10.63
N LEU A 34 50.15 -8.22 -11.54
CA LEU A 34 50.47 -8.61 -12.92
C LEU A 34 51.66 -9.60 -12.91
N PRO A 35 51.63 -10.68 -13.72
CA PRO A 35 52.77 -11.56 -13.89
C PRO A 35 53.95 -10.77 -14.49
N ARG A 36 55.16 -11.01 -13.99
CA ARG A 36 56.36 -10.26 -14.40
C ARG A 36 56.83 -10.55 -15.84
N ASN A 37 56.28 -11.57 -16.49
CA ASN A 37 56.50 -11.87 -17.90
C ASN A 37 55.22 -11.58 -18.71
N LEU A 38 55.26 -10.47 -19.47
CA LEU A 38 54.11 -9.90 -20.15
C LEU A 38 54.01 -10.45 -21.58
N ASP A 39 53.48 -11.68 -21.73
CA ASP A 39 53.18 -12.25 -23.05
C ASP A 39 51.81 -11.78 -23.57
N TRP A 40 51.69 -11.55 -24.87
CA TRP A 40 50.48 -11.01 -25.50
C TRP A 40 49.32 -12.00 -25.43
N LYS A 41 49.61 -13.30 -25.50
CA LYS A 41 48.61 -14.37 -25.46
C LYS A 41 47.94 -14.48 -24.09
N THR A 42 48.72 -14.31 -23.01
CA THR A 42 48.21 -14.35 -21.63
C THR A 42 47.41 -13.09 -21.31
N LEU A 43 47.82 -11.92 -21.80
CA LEU A 43 47.01 -10.69 -21.68
C LEU A 43 45.63 -10.85 -22.32
N GLN A 44 45.55 -11.44 -23.51
CA GLN A 44 44.27 -11.67 -24.18
C GLN A 44 43.35 -12.62 -23.40
N SER A 45 43.89 -13.68 -22.79
CA SER A 45 43.08 -14.60 -21.98
C SER A 45 42.55 -13.92 -20.72
N TYR A 46 43.40 -13.14 -20.03
CA TYR A 46 43.00 -12.36 -18.85
C TYR A 46 41.90 -11.34 -19.18
N VAL A 47 42.04 -10.59 -20.27
CA VAL A 47 41.01 -9.62 -20.71
C VAL A 47 39.70 -10.33 -21.06
N LYS A 48 39.77 -11.51 -21.69
CA LYS A 48 38.59 -12.30 -22.06
C LYS A 48 37.85 -12.85 -20.84
N GLU A 49 38.57 -13.27 -19.80
CA GLU A 49 38.00 -13.69 -18.52
C GLU A 49 37.32 -12.54 -17.78
N ILE A 50 37.94 -11.35 -17.76
CA ILE A 50 37.35 -10.15 -17.17
C ILE A 50 36.08 -9.73 -17.93
N ALA A 51 36.11 -9.74 -19.27
CA ALA A 51 34.96 -9.44 -20.11
C ALA A 51 33.79 -10.42 -19.88
N ASN A 52 34.09 -11.72 -19.73
CA ASN A 52 33.10 -12.73 -19.39
C ASN A 52 32.54 -12.54 -17.97
N GLY A 53 33.40 -12.18 -17.01
CA GLY A 53 32.99 -11.86 -15.64
C GLY A 53 32.08 -10.63 -15.55
N LEU A 54 32.30 -9.62 -16.39
CA LEU A 54 31.42 -8.44 -16.49
C LEU A 54 30.08 -8.77 -17.16
N LYS A 55 30.10 -9.58 -18.22
CA LYS A 55 28.88 -10.01 -18.94
C LYS A 55 27.92 -10.80 -18.03
N ASN A 56 28.46 -11.55 -17.08
CA ASN A 56 27.70 -12.33 -16.11
C ASN A 56 27.20 -11.52 -14.89
N ARG A 57 27.65 -10.27 -14.71
CA ARG A 57 27.25 -9.39 -13.60
C ARG A 57 26.07 -8.46 -13.93
N GLY A 58 25.37 -8.71 -15.04
CA GLY A 58 24.28 -7.87 -15.55
C GLY A 58 22.89 -8.07 -14.90
N SER A 59 22.70 -9.00 -13.97
CA SER A 59 21.42 -9.18 -13.28
C SER A 59 21.54 -8.79 -11.81
N ALA A 60 21.31 -7.50 -11.50
CA ALA A 60 20.97 -7.09 -10.15
C ALA A 60 19.75 -7.93 -9.67
N PRO A 61 19.72 -8.43 -8.42
CA PRO A 61 18.55 -9.14 -7.93
C PRO A 61 17.33 -8.22 -8.08
N PRO A 62 16.20 -8.69 -8.64
CA PRO A 62 15.02 -7.86 -8.82
C PRO A 62 14.64 -7.29 -7.44
N ALA A 63 14.38 -5.98 -7.37
CA ALA A 63 13.96 -5.32 -6.15
C ALA A 63 12.83 -6.13 -5.49
N VAL A 64 13.10 -6.69 -4.30
CA VAL A 64 12.14 -7.49 -3.56
C VAL A 64 10.95 -6.59 -3.24
N GLN A 65 9.85 -6.77 -3.97
CA GLN A 65 8.63 -6.03 -3.74
C GLN A 65 8.13 -6.40 -2.35
N LYS A 66 8.29 -5.49 -1.38
CA LYS A 66 7.69 -5.68 -0.05
C LYS A 66 6.18 -5.78 -0.25
N PRO A 67 5.51 -6.85 0.23
CA PRO A 67 4.07 -6.92 0.17
C PRO A 67 3.52 -5.70 0.91
N ARG A 68 2.63 -4.94 0.28
CA ARG A 68 1.89 -3.87 0.96
C ARG A 68 1.02 -4.55 2.02
N VAL A 69 1.47 -4.53 3.27
CA VAL A 69 0.73 -5.11 4.38
C VAL A 69 -0.50 -4.23 4.60
N HIS A 70 -1.68 -4.74 4.22
CA HIS A 70 -2.94 -4.09 4.56
C HIS A 70 -3.07 -4.09 6.09
N MET A 71 -3.38 -2.92 6.67
CA MET A 71 -3.65 -2.81 8.10
C MET A 71 -4.80 -3.73 8.48
N LYS A 72 -4.66 -4.50 9.57
CA LYS A 72 -5.70 -5.44 10.02
C LYS A 72 -7.01 -4.75 10.40
N PHE A 73 -6.93 -3.55 10.97
CA PHE A 73 -8.08 -2.73 11.36
C PHE A 73 -7.90 -1.31 10.82
N PRO A 74 -8.52 -0.98 9.68
CA PRO A 74 -8.49 0.38 9.14
C PRO A 74 -9.41 1.31 9.95
N TYR A 75 -8.81 2.30 10.61
CA TYR A 75 -9.54 3.31 11.40
C TYR A 75 -10.08 4.47 10.57
N THR A 76 -9.64 4.61 9.31
CA THR A 76 -10.13 5.63 8.39
C THR A 76 -11.08 5.02 7.36
N PHE A 77 -12.12 5.77 7.01
CA PHE A 77 -13.09 5.34 6.00
C PHE A 77 -12.43 5.05 4.64
N SER A 78 -11.42 5.84 4.25
CA SER A 78 -10.66 5.60 3.02
C SER A 78 -9.91 4.26 3.05
N ALA A 79 -9.31 3.89 4.18
CA ALA A 79 -8.62 2.61 4.32
C ALA A 79 -9.60 1.43 4.38
N GLN A 80 -10.78 1.59 4.96
CA GLN A 80 -11.85 0.57 4.96
C GLN A 80 -12.31 0.24 3.53
N ILE A 81 -12.54 1.28 2.73
CA ILE A 81 -12.94 1.15 1.32
C ILE A 81 -11.82 0.46 0.53
N ALA A 82 -10.57 0.92 0.65
CA ALA A 82 -9.44 0.33 -0.07
C ALA A 82 -9.19 -1.16 0.25
N GLN A 83 -9.52 -1.59 1.46
CA GLN A 83 -9.36 -2.97 1.91
C GLN A 83 -10.58 -3.85 1.64
N PHE A 84 -11.70 -3.28 1.21
CA PHE A 84 -12.92 -4.04 0.98
C PHE A 84 -12.74 -5.02 -0.20
N PRO A 85 -13.03 -6.33 -0.03
CA PRO A 85 -12.82 -7.32 -1.08
C PRO A 85 -13.95 -7.27 -2.12
N TYR A 86 -13.97 -6.23 -2.96
CA TYR A 86 -15.01 -5.96 -3.96
C TYR A 86 -15.32 -7.15 -4.86
N LYS A 87 -14.29 -7.84 -5.36
CA LYS A 87 -14.44 -8.98 -6.27
C LYS A 87 -15.15 -10.16 -5.62
N PHE A 88 -14.94 -10.40 -4.32
CA PHE A 88 -15.58 -11.49 -3.59
C PHE A 88 -17.08 -11.21 -3.43
N TYR A 89 -17.44 -10.02 -2.95
CA TYR A 89 -18.85 -9.66 -2.74
C TYR A 89 -19.63 -9.51 -4.04
N TYR A 90 -19.02 -9.03 -5.12
CA TYR A 90 -19.70 -8.92 -6.41
C TYR A 90 -20.08 -10.29 -7.00
N LYS A 91 -19.28 -11.33 -6.75
CA LYS A 91 -19.57 -12.70 -7.19
C LYS A 91 -20.56 -13.41 -6.28
N ASN A 92 -20.45 -13.22 -4.96
CA ASN A 92 -21.21 -14.00 -3.99
C ASN A 92 -22.53 -13.35 -3.55
N ASN A 93 -22.66 -12.03 -3.63
CA ASN A 93 -23.86 -11.29 -3.23
C ASN A 93 -24.53 -10.61 -4.42
N TRP A 94 -25.71 -11.10 -4.78
CA TRP A 94 -26.52 -10.50 -5.86
C TRP A 94 -26.97 -9.08 -5.53
N ILE A 95 -27.19 -8.75 -4.25
CA ILE A 95 -27.61 -7.43 -3.77
C ILE A 95 -26.53 -6.38 -4.12
N VAL A 96 -25.26 -6.68 -3.86
CA VAL A 96 -24.15 -5.75 -4.15
C VAL A 96 -24.05 -5.48 -5.64
N ARG A 97 -24.46 -6.43 -6.48
CA ARG A 97 -24.53 -6.26 -7.93
C ARG A 97 -25.69 -5.39 -8.39
N THR A 98 -26.87 -5.50 -7.77
CA THR A 98 -28.07 -4.74 -8.17
C THR A 98 -28.18 -3.36 -7.53
N TYR A 99 -27.55 -3.14 -6.37
CA TYR A 99 -27.65 -1.89 -5.62
C TYR A 99 -27.20 -0.65 -6.40
N PRO A 100 -26.06 -0.67 -7.12
CA PRO A 100 -25.65 0.48 -7.94
C PRO A 100 -26.66 0.80 -9.04
N TRP A 101 -27.30 -0.21 -9.63
CA TRP A 101 -28.34 -0.02 -10.64
C TRP A 101 -29.60 0.62 -10.05
N GLY A 102 -30.04 0.16 -8.88
CA GLY A 102 -31.16 0.76 -8.17
C GLY A 102 -30.90 2.24 -7.84
N PHE A 103 -29.70 2.55 -7.34
CA PHE A 103 -29.30 3.92 -7.05
C PHE A 103 -29.23 4.78 -8.33
N ALA A 104 -28.65 4.25 -9.41
CA ALA A 104 -28.57 4.95 -10.69
C ALA A 104 -29.94 5.27 -11.29
N LEU A 105 -30.92 4.37 -11.15
CA LEU A 105 -32.29 4.59 -11.61
C LEU A 105 -33.07 5.54 -10.70
N ALA A 106 -32.79 5.53 -9.39
CA ALA A 106 -33.47 6.41 -8.44
C ALA A 106 -32.96 7.86 -8.51
N LEU A 107 -31.67 8.08 -8.77
CA LEU A 107 -31.06 9.41 -8.88
C LEU A 107 -31.80 10.40 -9.80
N PRO A 108 -32.15 10.06 -11.07
CA PRO A 108 -32.88 10.99 -11.94
C PRO A 108 -34.29 11.30 -11.42
N ILE A 109 -34.95 10.34 -10.74
CA ILE A 109 -36.27 10.52 -10.14
C ILE A 109 -36.16 11.53 -8.99
N PHE A 110 -35.19 11.35 -8.09
CA PHE A 110 -34.93 12.29 -7.01
C PHE A 110 -34.53 13.68 -7.52
N TRP A 111 -33.70 13.75 -8.55
CA TRP A 111 -33.33 15.02 -9.18
C TRP A 111 -34.54 15.76 -9.77
N TYR A 112 -35.43 15.04 -10.43
CA TYR A 112 -36.67 15.62 -10.95
C TYR A 112 -37.59 16.14 -9.84
N MET A 113 -37.79 15.33 -8.78
CA MET A 113 -38.57 15.73 -7.62
C MET A 113 -38.00 16.97 -6.93
N ASP A 114 -36.67 17.00 -6.72
CA ASP A 114 -36.00 18.13 -6.08
C ASP A 114 -36.24 19.44 -6.86
N ARG A 115 -36.14 19.41 -8.20
CA ARG A 115 -36.41 20.59 -9.03
C ARG A 115 -37.86 21.06 -8.97
N LYS A 116 -38.83 20.14 -8.89
CA LYS A 116 -40.26 20.47 -8.79
C LYS A 116 -40.59 21.06 -7.42
N VAL A 117 -40.12 20.43 -6.35
CA VAL A 117 -40.30 20.91 -4.98
C VAL A 117 -39.65 22.28 -4.81
N ASN A 118 -38.46 22.50 -5.39
CA ASN A 118 -37.74 23.76 -5.28
C ASN A 118 -38.18 24.88 -6.25
N SER A 119 -39.24 24.66 -7.04
CA SER A 119 -39.77 25.67 -7.95
C SER A 119 -40.21 26.95 -7.21
N LYS A 120 -40.02 28.12 -7.84
CA LYS A 120 -40.32 29.43 -7.24
C LYS A 120 -41.79 29.54 -6.82
N GLU A 121 -42.69 28.99 -7.61
CA GLU A 121 -44.12 28.97 -7.36
C GLU A 121 -44.47 28.13 -6.12
N ASN A 122 -43.91 26.92 -6.00
CA ASN A 122 -44.13 26.08 -4.83
C ASN A 122 -43.59 26.76 -3.57
N LYS A 123 -42.39 27.35 -3.63
CA LYS A 123 -41.83 28.13 -2.52
C LYS A 123 -42.70 29.33 -2.14
N ALA A 124 -43.29 30.04 -3.10
CA ALA A 124 -44.21 31.14 -2.82
C ALA A 124 -45.48 30.66 -2.09
N LYS A 125 -46.10 29.59 -2.59
CA LYS A 125 -47.28 28.96 -1.95
C LYS A 125 -46.98 28.53 -0.51
N TRP A 126 -45.85 27.84 -0.27
CA TRP A 126 -45.46 27.44 1.08
C TRP A 126 -45.17 28.62 2.01
N ARG A 127 -44.61 29.72 1.50
CA ARG A 127 -44.42 30.94 2.30
C ARG A 127 -45.75 31.57 2.71
N GLU A 128 -46.73 31.59 1.83
CA GLU A 128 -48.07 32.13 2.13
C GLU A 128 -48.81 31.26 3.15
N ILE A 129 -48.76 29.93 3.00
CA ILE A 129 -49.31 28.99 3.97
C ILE A 129 -48.67 29.21 5.35
N ARG A 130 -47.32 29.28 5.40
CA ARG A 130 -46.59 29.51 6.66
C ARG A 130 -46.86 30.87 7.28
N ARG A 131 -47.13 31.90 6.47
CA ARG A 131 -47.54 33.21 6.96
C ARG A 131 -48.90 33.13 7.64
N LYS A 132 -49.89 32.48 7.01
CA LYS A 132 -51.23 32.27 7.57
C LYS A 132 -51.18 31.43 8.84
N GLU A 133 -50.44 30.32 8.84
CA GLU A 133 -50.24 29.47 10.03
C GLU A 133 -49.64 30.27 11.20
N LYS A 134 -48.69 31.17 10.92
CA LYS A 134 -48.09 32.04 11.93
C LYS A 134 -49.08 33.09 12.47
N GLU A 135 -49.90 33.66 11.61
CA GLU A 135 -50.97 34.60 11.97
C GLU A 135 -52.05 33.91 12.83
N GLU A 136 -52.49 32.71 12.44
CA GLU A 136 -53.43 31.88 13.19
C GLU A 136 -52.86 31.43 14.53
N PHE A 137 -51.59 31.02 14.56
CA PHE A 137 -50.91 30.68 15.81
C PHE A 137 -50.85 31.90 16.73
N LYS A 138 -50.44 33.06 16.23
CA LYS A 138 -50.40 34.28 17.04
C LYS A 138 -51.78 34.62 17.61
N HIS A 139 -52.83 34.59 16.80
CA HIS A 139 -54.20 34.83 17.25
C HIS A 139 -54.69 33.79 18.28
N LYS A 140 -54.26 32.53 18.18
CA LYS A 140 -54.63 31.46 19.12
C LYS A 140 -53.96 31.61 20.49
N PHE A 141 -52.77 32.20 20.55
CA PHE A 141 -51.95 32.27 21.77
C PHE A 141 -51.86 33.68 22.39
N ASP A 142 -52.41 34.71 21.74
CA ASP A 142 -52.67 36.02 22.34
C ASP A 142 -53.96 35.93 23.19
N TYR A 143 -53.84 35.52 24.46
CA TYR A 143 -54.89 35.59 25.50
C TYR A 143 -54.86 36.93 26.25
#